data_AF-A0A7W0FPN4-F1
#
_entry.id   AF-A0A7W0FPN4-F1
#
_cell.length_a   1.000
_cell.length_b   1.000
_cell.length_c   1.000
_cell.angle_alpha   90.00
_cell.angle_beta   90.00
_cell.angle_gamma   90.00
#
_symmetry.space_group_name_H-M   'P 1'
#
loop_
_entity.id
_entity.type
_entity.pdbx_description
1 polymer ?
#
loop_
_entity_poly.entity_id
_entity_poly.type
_entity_poly.pdbx_seq_one_letter_code
_entity_poly.pdbx_strand_id
1 'polypeptide(L)'
;MDVDSLNHMMLAGSAIILLAVLAVRASVRVGLPSLLIYLAMGVVLGEAVLGVEFDDAKTAQALAFAALVVILTEGGLTTKWSEVKPSLGLGLALATIGIAVSTSVIAVIAHVTLDLPWYLCFLIGAVTAPTDAAAVFSVLRRVPLKPSLLGTLEAESGLNDAPTVLIVVLLSADRGPQDGTFGFVGLVAYELVAGVLAGIV
;
A
#
# COMPACT_ATOMS: atom_id res chain seq x y z
N MET A 1 12.19 -8.09 26.81
CA MET A 1 10.72 -8.27 26.76
C MET A 1 10.40 -9.35 27.76
N ASP A 2 9.66 -9.01 28.81
CA ASP A 2 9.23 -9.98 29.82
C ASP A 2 7.93 -10.68 29.37
N VAL A 3 7.68 -11.86 29.93
CA VAL A 3 6.55 -12.73 29.53
C VAL A 3 5.20 -12.02 29.73
N ASP A 4 5.08 -11.20 30.76
CA ASP A 4 3.86 -10.45 31.05
C ASP A 4 3.58 -9.34 30.01
N SER A 5 4.62 -8.66 29.54
CA SER A 5 4.49 -7.68 28.46
C SER A 5 4.05 -8.34 27.15
N LEU A 6 4.54 -9.55 26.87
CA LEU A 6 4.11 -10.33 25.71
C LEU A 6 2.62 -10.72 25.82
N ASN A 7 2.18 -11.17 26.99
CA ASN A 7 0.78 -11.50 27.24
C ASN A 7 -0.15 -10.29 27.01
N HIS A 8 0.22 -9.11 27.50
CA HIS A 8 -0.54 -7.88 27.28
C HIS A 8 -0.61 -7.50 25.79
N MET A 9 0.51 -7.64 25.06
CA MET A 9 0.54 -7.35 23.63
C MET A 9 -0.31 -8.34 22.83
N MET A 10 -0.27 -9.64 23.16
CA MET A 10 -1.12 -10.66 22.52
C MET A 10 -2.61 -10.45 22.84
N LEU A 11 -2.94 -10.04 24.07
CA LEU A 11 -4.30 -9.71 24.46
C LEU A 11 -4.82 -8.50 23.68
N ALA A 12 -4.03 -7.42 23.60
CA ALA A 12 -4.38 -6.24 22.82
C ALA A 12 -4.55 -6.57 21.33
N GLY A 13 -3.60 -7.31 20.74
CA GLY A 13 -3.66 -7.73 19.34
C GLY A 13 -4.88 -8.61 19.03
N SER A 14 -5.19 -9.59 19.89
CA SER A 14 -6.37 -10.43 19.72
C SER A 14 -7.68 -9.66 19.89
N ALA A 15 -7.76 -8.69 20.81
CA ALA A 15 -8.91 -7.81 20.94
C ALA A 15 -9.12 -6.94 19.69
N ILE A 16 -8.04 -6.38 19.14
CA ILE A 16 -8.09 -5.59 17.89
C ILE A 16 -8.58 -6.47 16.73
N ILE A 17 -8.05 -7.69 16.58
CA ILE A 17 -8.49 -8.62 15.53
C ILE A 17 -9.97 -8.98 15.69
N LEU A 18 -10.42 -9.27 16.92
CA LEU A 18 -11.83 -9.54 17.19
C LEU A 18 -12.73 -8.36 16.83
N LEU A 19 -12.34 -7.14 17.21
CA LEU A 19 -13.06 -5.93 16.83
C LEU A 19 -13.08 -5.74 15.31
N ALA A 20 -11.97 -5.96 14.61
CA ALA A 20 -11.88 -5.89 13.16
C ALA A 20 -12.84 -6.89 12.49
N VAL A 21 -12.90 -8.14 12.96
CA VAL A 21 -13.82 -9.16 12.43
C VAL A 21 -15.28 -8.77 12.65
N LEU A 22 -15.63 -8.24 13.84
CA LEU A 22 -16.97 -7.74 14.12
C LEU A 22 -17.33 -6.53 13.23
N ALA A 23 -16.38 -5.64 13.02
CA ALA A 23 -16.53 -4.48 12.16
C ALA A 23 -16.76 -4.87 10.69
N VAL A 24 -16.09 -5.90 10.18
CA VAL A 24 -16.37 -6.45 8.82
C VAL A 24 -17.81 -6.92 8.71
N ARG A 25 -18.32 -7.64 9.72
CA ARG A 25 -19.73 -8.08 9.70
C ARG A 25 -20.71 -6.92 9.73
N ALA A 26 -20.41 -5.87 10.48
CA ALA A 26 -21.21 -4.65 10.46
C ALA A 26 -21.13 -3.93 9.11
N SER A 27 -19.93 -3.81 8.53
CA SER A 27 -19.66 -3.21 7.21
C SER A 27 -20.54 -3.82 6.12
N VAL A 28 -20.56 -5.14 6.03
CA VAL A 28 -21.36 -5.85 5.02
C VAL A 28 -22.86 -5.59 5.18
N ARG A 29 -23.34 -5.36 6.41
CA ARG A 29 -24.75 -5.03 6.68
C ARG A 29 -25.10 -3.59 6.30
N VAL A 30 -24.19 -2.64 6.57
CA VAL A 30 -24.40 -1.20 6.30
C VAL A 30 -24.10 -0.86 4.83
N GLY A 31 -23.33 -1.68 4.12
CA GLY A 31 -22.97 -1.47 2.71
C GLY A 31 -21.84 -0.45 2.50
N LEU A 32 -21.12 -0.09 3.58
CA LEU A 32 -19.95 0.78 3.51
C LEU A 32 -18.68 -0.02 3.18
N PRO A 33 -17.71 0.56 2.43
CA PRO A 33 -16.39 -0.03 2.25
C PRO A 33 -15.74 -0.35 3.61
N SER A 34 -15.22 -1.57 3.75
CA SER A 34 -14.60 -2.05 5.00
C SER A 34 -13.44 -1.18 5.45
N LEU A 35 -12.65 -0.64 4.52
CA LEU A 35 -11.54 0.27 4.78
C LEU A 35 -11.95 1.52 5.57
N LEU A 36 -13.10 2.12 5.25
CA LEU A 36 -13.59 3.29 5.98
C LEU A 36 -13.89 2.96 7.44
N ILE A 37 -14.37 1.75 7.70
CA ILE A 37 -14.67 1.31 9.06
C ILE A 37 -13.39 1.01 9.83
N TYR A 38 -12.37 0.42 9.20
CA TYR A 38 -11.05 0.25 9.83
C TYR A 38 -10.39 1.59 10.14
N LEU A 39 -10.47 2.56 9.23
CA LEU A 39 -9.99 3.92 9.46
C LEU A 39 -10.71 4.56 10.65
N ALA A 40 -12.05 4.50 10.68
CA ALA A 40 -12.83 5.04 11.78
C ALA A 40 -12.48 4.35 13.12
N MET A 41 -12.28 3.03 13.10
CA MET A 41 -11.84 2.29 14.28
C MET A 41 -10.46 2.78 14.76
N GLY A 42 -9.50 2.99 13.85
CA GLY A 42 -8.19 3.53 14.20
C GLY A 42 -8.28 4.94 14.81
N VAL A 43 -9.12 5.82 14.24
CA VAL A 43 -9.37 7.17 14.77
C VAL A 43 -9.99 7.11 16.17
N VAL A 44 -10.93 6.19 16.41
CA VAL A 44 -11.56 5.99 17.72
C VAL A 44 -10.60 5.38 18.73
N LEU A 45 -9.74 4.46 18.32
CA LEU A 45 -8.71 3.89 19.19
C LEU A 45 -7.61 4.91 19.51
N GLY A 46 -7.35 5.84 18.60
CA GLY A 46 -6.25 6.79 18.71
C GLY A 46 -6.33 7.74 19.89
N GLU A 47 -5.23 8.47 20.04
CA GLU A 47 -4.92 9.34 21.18
C GLU A 47 -6.04 10.34 21.48
N ALA A 48 -6.71 10.85 20.45
CA ALA A 48 -7.79 11.83 20.58
C ALA A 48 -9.08 11.29 21.23
N VAL A 49 -9.30 9.98 21.25
CA VAL A 49 -10.59 9.39 21.67
C VAL A 49 -10.42 8.36 22.80
N LEU A 50 -9.64 7.29 22.58
CA LEU A 50 -9.42 6.24 23.58
C LEU A 50 -8.03 6.29 24.21
N GLY A 51 -7.14 7.17 23.72
CA GLY A 51 -5.84 7.42 24.35
C GLY A 51 -4.77 6.37 24.02
N VAL A 52 -4.94 5.57 22.95
CA VAL A 52 -3.87 4.68 22.49
C VAL A 52 -2.81 5.52 21.77
N GLU A 53 -1.61 5.56 22.32
CA GLU A 53 -0.45 6.22 21.71
C GLU A 53 0.00 5.43 20.48
N PHE A 54 0.00 6.10 19.32
CA PHE A 54 0.46 5.54 18.04
C PHE A 54 1.77 6.18 17.56
N ASP A 55 2.49 6.89 18.43
CA ASP A 55 3.72 7.61 18.09
C ASP A 55 4.96 6.68 18.03
N ASP A 56 4.85 5.61 17.25
CA ASP A 56 5.97 4.72 16.93
C ASP A 56 5.96 4.31 15.46
N ALA A 57 6.66 5.11 14.65
CA ALA A 57 6.84 4.85 13.24
C ALA A 57 7.57 3.53 12.96
N LYS A 58 8.45 3.04 13.85
CA LYS A 58 9.20 1.79 13.63
C LYS A 58 8.28 0.59 13.79
N THR A 59 7.45 0.59 14.83
CA THR A 59 6.45 -0.47 15.04
C THR A 59 5.40 -0.45 13.93
N ALA A 60 4.92 0.74 13.53
CA ALA A 60 4.01 0.88 12.40
C ALA A 60 4.63 0.33 11.09
N GLN A 61 5.88 0.68 10.80
CA GLN A 61 6.61 0.19 9.63
C GLN A 61 6.80 -1.34 9.67
N ALA A 62 7.18 -1.91 10.82
CA ALA A 62 7.36 -3.34 10.97
C ALA A 62 6.06 -4.11 10.75
N LEU A 63 4.96 -3.63 11.33
CA LEU A 63 3.62 -4.22 11.12
C LEU A 63 3.16 -4.05 9.67
N ALA A 64 3.41 -2.89 9.05
CA ALA A 64 3.08 -2.63 7.66
C ALA A 64 3.84 -3.57 6.70
N PHE A 65 5.15 -3.79 6.91
CA PHE A 65 5.91 -4.75 6.10
C PHE A 65 5.47 -6.18 6.33
N ALA A 66 5.23 -6.58 7.57
CA ALA A 66 4.71 -7.93 7.87
C ALA A 66 3.37 -8.17 7.15
N ALA A 67 2.46 -7.20 7.22
CA ALA A 67 1.19 -7.25 6.51
C ALA A 67 1.38 -7.26 4.99
N LEU A 68 2.23 -6.39 4.45
CA LEU A 68 2.52 -6.30 3.01
C LEU A 68 3.05 -7.63 2.46
N VAL A 69 3.99 -8.27 3.16
CA VAL A 69 4.53 -9.58 2.76
C VAL A 69 3.41 -10.63 2.68
N VAL A 70 2.53 -10.67 3.68
CA VAL A 70 1.38 -11.60 3.69
C VAL A 70 0.41 -11.28 2.55
N ILE A 71 0.04 -10.01 2.37
CA ILE A 71 -0.92 -9.56 1.34
C ILE A 71 -0.39 -9.84 -0.07
N LEU A 72 0.88 -9.50 -0.35
CA LEU A 72 1.49 -9.75 -1.66
C LEU A 72 1.67 -11.25 -1.92
N THR A 73 1.99 -12.03 -0.90
CA THR A 73 2.10 -13.49 -1.03
C THR A 73 0.74 -14.12 -1.32
N GLU A 74 -0.29 -13.75 -0.56
CA GLU A 74 -1.66 -14.22 -0.78
C GLU A 74 -2.19 -13.79 -2.16
N GLY A 75 -1.97 -12.54 -2.55
CA GLY A 75 -2.29 -12.02 -3.87
C GLY A 75 -1.60 -12.80 -4.98
N GLY A 76 -0.29 -13.05 -4.85
CA GLY A 76 0.48 -13.84 -5.83
C GLY A 76 0.00 -15.29 -5.95
N LEU A 77 -0.35 -15.95 -4.84
CA LEU A 77 -0.81 -17.34 -4.82
C LEU A 77 -2.24 -17.52 -5.33
N THR A 78 -3.11 -16.52 -5.11
CA THR A 78 -4.52 -16.55 -5.54
C THR A 78 -4.73 -16.05 -6.96
N THR A 79 -3.78 -15.26 -7.49
CA THR A 79 -3.83 -14.72 -8.84
C THR A 79 -3.68 -15.83 -9.89
N LYS A 80 -4.66 -15.92 -10.79
CA LYS A 80 -4.60 -16.85 -11.92
C LYS A 80 -3.81 -16.23 -13.06
N TRP A 81 -2.65 -16.82 -13.36
CA TRP A 81 -1.78 -16.36 -14.45
C TRP A 81 -2.49 -16.27 -15.81
N SER A 82 -3.46 -17.14 -16.09
CA SER A 82 -4.25 -17.12 -17.32
C SER A 82 -5.12 -15.85 -17.48
N GLU A 83 -5.50 -15.23 -16.37
CA GLU A 83 -6.38 -14.04 -16.35
C GLU A 83 -5.56 -12.73 -16.39
N VAL A 84 -4.34 -12.73 -15.83
CA VAL A 84 -3.43 -11.57 -15.78
C VAL A 84 -2.51 -11.46 -17.00
N LYS A 85 -2.04 -12.58 -17.57
CA LYS A 85 -1.12 -12.58 -18.72
C LYS A 85 -1.60 -11.71 -19.90
N PRO A 86 -2.90 -11.69 -20.28
CA PRO A 86 -3.38 -10.85 -21.38
C PRO A 86 -3.32 -9.34 -21.10
N SER A 87 -3.42 -8.92 -19.82
CA SER A 87 -3.44 -7.52 -19.39
C SER A 87 -2.09 -7.01 -18.87
N LEU A 88 -1.08 -7.89 -18.73
CA LEU A 88 0.21 -7.58 -18.11
C LEU A 88 0.93 -6.37 -18.74
N GLY A 89 0.88 -6.21 -20.06
CA GLY A 89 1.52 -5.08 -20.73
C GLY A 89 0.91 -3.73 -20.33
N LEU A 90 -0.42 -3.67 -20.20
CA LEU A 90 -1.12 -2.48 -19.74
C LEU A 90 -0.90 -2.25 -18.24
N GLY A 91 -0.95 -3.32 -17.43
CA GLY A 91 -0.65 -3.26 -15.99
C GLY A 91 0.75 -2.74 -15.72
N LEU A 92 1.77 -3.20 -16.45
CA LEU A 92 3.15 -2.70 -16.34
C LEU A 92 3.27 -1.23 -16.74
N ALA A 93 2.59 -0.79 -17.80
CA ALA A 93 2.61 0.62 -18.21
C ALA A 93 1.97 1.52 -17.14
N LEU A 94 0.85 1.11 -16.54
CA LEU A 94 0.20 1.84 -15.45
C LEU A 94 1.06 1.85 -14.19
N ALA A 95 1.65 0.71 -13.82
CA ALA A 95 2.53 0.57 -12.67
C ALA A 95 3.90 1.28 -12.83
N THR A 96 4.24 1.78 -14.03
CA THR A 96 5.50 2.52 -14.25
C THR A 96 5.22 3.95 -14.65
N ILE A 97 4.68 4.16 -15.85
CA ILE A 97 4.38 5.47 -16.41
C ILE A 97 3.25 6.14 -15.61
N GLY A 98 2.20 5.38 -15.26
CA GLY A 98 1.09 5.91 -14.48
C GLY A 98 1.54 6.44 -13.12
N ILE A 99 2.30 5.64 -12.36
CA ILE A 99 2.88 6.06 -11.07
C ILE A 99 3.78 7.29 -11.25
N ALA A 100 4.67 7.27 -12.25
CA ALA A 100 5.59 8.38 -12.48
C ALA A 100 4.86 9.70 -12.77
N VAL A 101 3.82 9.65 -13.62
CA VAL A 101 2.99 10.81 -13.95
C VAL A 101 2.19 11.27 -12.73
N SER A 102 1.48 10.37 -12.05
CA SER A 102 0.66 10.70 -10.88
C SER A 102 1.50 11.31 -9.76
N THR A 103 2.64 10.70 -9.45
CA THR A 103 3.58 11.19 -8.44
C THR A 103 4.10 12.58 -8.80
N SER A 104 4.47 12.80 -10.07
CA SER A 104 4.97 14.10 -10.53
C SER A 104 3.90 15.19 -10.45
N VAL A 105 2.66 14.88 -10.86
CA VAL A 105 1.54 15.83 -10.78
C VAL A 105 1.27 16.23 -9.34
N ILE A 106 1.17 15.25 -8.43
CA ILE A 106 0.93 15.52 -7.00
C ILE A 106 2.10 16.28 -6.39
N ALA A 107 3.35 15.93 -6.74
CA ALA A 107 4.53 16.64 -6.26
C ALA A 107 4.54 18.11 -6.68
N VAL A 108 4.23 18.41 -7.95
CA VAL A 108 4.15 19.80 -8.43
C VAL A 108 3.05 20.56 -7.69
N ILE A 109 1.86 19.96 -7.53
CA ILE A 109 0.75 20.59 -6.80
C ILE A 109 1.15 20.86 -5.34
N ALA A 110 1.74 19.89 -4.65
CA ALA A 110 2.20 20.03 -3.27
C ALA A 110 3.27 21.12 -3.14
N HIS A 111 4.21 21.20 -4.07
CA HIS A 111 5.26 22.23 -4.05
C HIS A 111 4.67 23.64 -4.18
N VAL A 112 3.75 23.82 -5.15
CA VAL A 112 3.12 25.13 -5.41
C VAL A 112 2.17 25.56 -4.29
N THR A 113 1.47 24.61 -3.65
CA THR A 113 0.40 24.92 -2.69
C THR A 113 0.88 24.95 -1.23
N LEU A 114 1.85 24.10 -0.87
CA LEU A 114 2.32 23.92 0.50
C LEU A 114 3.74 24.46 0.73
N ASP A 115 4.41 24.94 -0.33
CA ASP A 115 5.78 25.48 -0.29
C ASP A 115 6.80 24.51 0.34
N LEU A 116 6.57 23.20 0.13
CA LEU A 116 7.40 22.12 0.65
C LEU A 116 8.61 21.87 -0.25
N PRO A 117 9.74 21.40 0.28
CA PRO A 117 10.87 20.97 -0.54
C PRO A 117 10.48 19.81 -1.46
N TRP A 118 11.12 19.75 -2.65
CA TRP A 118 10.79 18.78 -3.69
C TRP A 118 10.79 17.32 -3.20
N TYR A 119 11.74 16.93 -2.35
CA TYR A 119 11.80 15.55 -1.86
C TYR A 119 10.54 15.16 -1.05
N LEU A 120 10.01 16.05 -0.21
CA LEU A 120 8.75 15.82 0.51
C LEU A 120 7.56 15.78 -0.45
N CYS A 121 7.57 16.63 -1.48
CA CYS A 121 6.52 16.65 -2.49
C CYS A 121 6.46 15.32 -3.28
N PHE A 122 7.63 14.81 -3.71
CA PHE A 122 7.74 13.51 -4.35
C PHE A 122 7.40 12.36 -3.40
N LEU A 123 7.73 12.47 -2.11
CA LEU A 123 7.34 11.49 -1.09
C LEU A 123 5.81 11.43 -0.93
N ILE A 124 5.13 12.59 -0.82
CA ILE A 124 3.67 12.67 -0.77
C ILE A 124 3.05 12.08 -2.04
N GLY A 125 3.57 12.45 -3.21
CA GLY A 125 3.13 11.89 -4.49
C GLY A 125 3.29 10.38 -4.54
N ALA A 126 4.42 9.85 -4.08
CA ALA A 126 4.69 8.42 -4.07
C ALA A 126 3.77 7.69 -3.10
N VAL A 127 3.56 8.17 -1.87
CA VAL A 127 2.69 7.52 -0.88
C VAL A 127 1.22 7.47 -1.34
N THR A 128 0.79 8.41 -2.18
CA THR A 128 -0.59 8.50 -2.67
C THR A 128 -0.82 7.89 -4.06
N ALA A 129 0.24 7.46 -4.74
CA ALA A 129 0.16 6.83 -6.06
C ALA A 129 -0.46 5.42 -6.09
N PRO A 130 -0.31 4.56 -5.05
CA PRO A 130 -0.85 3.21 -5.09
C PRO A 130 -2.36 3.16 -5.12
N THR A 131 -2.88 2.27 -5.95
CA THR A 131 -4.31 2.00 -6.05
C THR A 131 -4.65 0.66 -5.41
N ASP A 132 -5.65 0.64 -4.53
CA ASP A 132 -6.18 -0.59 -3.92
C ASP A 132 -7.35 -1.13 -4.75
N ALA A 133 -7.12 -2.21 -5.50
CA ALA A 133 -8.16 -2.86 -6.29
C ALA A 133 -9.26 -3.49 -5.41
N ALA A 134 -8.94 -3.98 -4.20
CA ALA A 134 -9.93 -4.57 -3.30
C ALA A 134 -10.95 -3.53 -2.83
N ALA A 135 -10.49 -2.31 -2.54
CA ALA A 135 -11.35 -1.17 -2.25
C ALA A 135 -12.32 -0.88 -3.41
N VAL A 136 -11.78 -0.78 -4.62
CA VAL A 136 -12.56 -0.49 -5.84
C VAL A 136 -13.56 -1.61 -6.13
N PHE A 137 -13.15 -2.88 -5.99
CA PHE A 137 -14.03 -4.04 -6.18
C PHE A 137 -15.14 -4.10 -5.15
N SER A 138 -14.90 -3.68 -3.91
CA SER A 138 -15.94 -3.64 -2.87
C SER A 138 -17.10 -2.73 -3.28
N VAL A 139 -16.80 -1.62 -3.96
CA VAL A 139 -17.78 -0.64 -4.47
C VAL A 139 -18.39 -1.12 -5.79
N LEU A 140 -17.57 -1.64 -6.70
CA LEU A 140 -18.00 -2.07 -8.03
C LEU A 140 -18.63 -3.46 -8.08
N ARG A 141 -18.79 -4.15 -6.94
CA ARG A 141 -19.34 -5.51 -6.84
C ARG A 141 -20.71 -5.69 -7.49
N ARG A 142 -21.48 -4.60 -7.66
CA ARG A 142 -22.81 -4.61 -8.30
C ARG A 142 -22.79 -4.27 -9.79
N VAL A 143 -21.63 -3.92 -10.35
CA VAL A 143 -21.46 -3.56 -11.77
C VAL A 143 -20.89 -4.76 -12.53
N PRO A 144 -21.51 -5.21 -13.62
CA PRO A 144 -20.96 -6.28 -14.45
C PRO A 144 -19.73 -5.77 -15.22
N LEU A 145 -18.54 -6.08 -14.72
CA LEU A 145 -17.27 -5.75 -15.37
C LEU A 145 -16.83 -6.89 -16.31
N LYS A 146 -16.21 -6.52 -17.43
CA LYS A 146 -15.59 -7.50 -18.34
C LYS A 146 -14.40 -8.17 -17.62
N PRO A 147 -14.18 -9.49 -17.80
CA PRO A 147 -13.05 -10.20 -17.20
C PRO A 147 -11.69 -9.57 -17.51
N SER A 148 -11.52 -9.00 -18.70
CA SER A 148 -10.29 -8.31 -19.10
C SER A 148 -10.03 -7.02 -18.30
N LEU A 149 -11.08 -6.32 -17.87
CA LEU A 149 -10.95 -5.12 -17.01
C LEU A 149 -10.61 -5.53 -15.58
N LEU A 150 -11.21 -6.61 -15.08
CA LEU A 150 -10.90 -7.17 -13.76
C LEU A 150 -9.43 -7.58 -13.67
N GLY A 151 -8.95 -8.37 -14.63
CA GLY A 151 -7.54 -8.79 -14.69
C GLY A 151 -6.57 -7.64 -14.96
N THR A 152 -7.03 -6.50 -15.52
CA THR A 152 -6.19 -5.31 -15.65
C THR A 152 -6.08 -4.57 -14.32
N LEU A 153 -7.18 -4.40 -13.59
CA LEU A 153 -7.20 -3.73 -12.29
C LEU A 153 -6.43 -4.52 -11.23
N GLU A 154 -6.54 -5.85 -11.23
CA GLU A 154 -5.74 -6.72 -10.36
C GLU A 154 -4.24 -6.62 -10.70
N ALA A 155 -3.89 -6.64 -11.99
CA ALA A 155 -2.51 -6.50 -12.43
C ALA A 155 -1.94 -5.12 -12.07
N GLU A 156 -2.69 -4.04 -12.29
CA GLU A 156 -2.30 -2.67 -11.93
C GLU A 156 -2.05 -2.55 -10.43
N SER A 157 -3.00 -2.99 -9.59
CA SER A 157 -2.86 -2.88 -8.13
C SER A 157 -1.67 -3.69 -7.61
N GLY A 158 -1.52 -4.95 -8.01
CA GLY A 158 -0.41 -5.79 -7.54
C GLY A 158 0.97 -5.35 -8.07
N LEU A 159 1.05 -4.84 -9.30
CA LEU A 159 2.32 -4.39 -9.88
C LEU A 159 2.76 -3.02 -9.35
N ASN A 160 1.84 -2.18 -8.89
CA ASN A 160 2.20 -0.85 -8.38
C ASN A 160 2.80 -0.92 -6.95
N ASP A 161 2.39 -1.90 -6.13
CA ASP A 161 2.70 -1.91 -4.70
C ASP A 161 4.22 -1.96 -4.43
N ALA A 162 4.93 -2.88 -5.08
CA ALA A 162 6.38 -3.05 -4.86
C ALA A 162 7.21 -1.82 -5.30
N PRO A 163 7.06 -1.27 -6.53
CA PRO A 163 7.72 -0.03 -6.93
C PRO A 163 7.43 1.14 -5.98
N THR A 164 6.20 1.27 -5.51
CA THR A 164 5.84 2.41 -4.66
C THR A 164 6.47 2.31 -3.28
N VAL A 165 6.36 1.15 -2.64
CA VAL A 165 7.00 0.91 -1.35
C VAL A 165 8.50 1.17 -1.44
N LEU A 166 9.13 0.74 -2.52
CA LEU A 166 10.54 0.99 -2.79
C LEU A 166 10.86 2.49 -2.91
N ILE A 167 10.11 3.24 -3.72
CA ILE A 167 10.27 4.68 -3.87
C ILE A 167 10.13 5.39 -2.52
N VAL A 168 9.11 5.04 -1.74
CA VAL A 168 8.84 5.64 -0.42
C VAL A 168 9.98 5.35 0.55
N VAL A 169 10.46 4.10 0.62
CA VAL A 169 11.56 3.71 1.50
C VAL A 169 12.85 4.44 1.12
N LEU A 170 13.19 4.49 -0.17
CA LEU A 170 14.40 5.17 -0.64
C LEU A 170 14.36 6.68 -0.37
N LEU A 171 13.23 7.33 -0.65
CA LEU A 171 13.03 8.75 -0.37
C LEU A 171 13.03 9.05 1.14
N SER A 172 12.53 8.13 1.97
CA SER A 172 12.47 8.31 3.44
C SER A 172 13.81 8.04 4.13
N ALA A 173 14.68 7.22 3.53
CA ALA A 173 15.98 6.85 4.11
C ALA A 173 17.06 7.94 3.97
N ASP A 174 16.67 9.17 3.65
CA ASP A 174 17.57 10.31 3.32
C ASP A 174 18.54 10.04 2.15
N ARG A 175 18.33 8.91 1.46
CA ARG A 175 18.86 8.59 0.12
C ARG A 175 17.96 9.19 -0.95
N GLY A 176 17.55 10.44 -0.75
CA GLY A 176 17.06 11.28 -1.83
C GLY A 176 18.09 11.34 -2.96
N PRO A 177 17.82 12.03 -4.08
CA PRO A 177 18.69 12.07 -5.26
C PRO A 177 20.03 12.83 -5.03
N GLN A 178 20.77 12.53 -3.96
CA GLN A 178 22.10 13.07 -3.67
C GLN A 178 23.13 12.59 -4.72
N ASP A 179 22.95 11.38 -5.25
CA ASP A 179 23.72 10.83 -6.39
C ASP A 179 23.14 11.20 -7.77
N GLY A 180 22.13 12.09 -7.81
CA GLY A 180 21.42 12.50 -9.02
C GLY A 180 20.27 11.58 -9.42
N THR A 181 19.31 12.12 -10.17
CA THR A 181 18.06 11.44 -10.58
C THR A 181 18.31 10.13 -11.34
N PHE A 182 19.39 10.07 -12.14
CA PHE A 182 19.76 8.87 -12.89
C PHE A 182 20.23 7.73 -11.98
N GLY A 183 20.97 8.02 -10.90
CA GLY A 183 21.40 7.03 -9.93
C GLY A 183 20.23 6.43 -9.16
N PHE A 184 19.28 7.29 -8.74
CA PHE A 184 18.06 6.86 -8.05
C PHE A 184 17.18 5.94 -8.91
N VAL A 185 16.95 6.31 -10.17
CA VAL A 185 16.19 5.48 -11.11
C VAL A 185 16.90 4.15 -11.38
N GLY A 186 18.23 4.17 -11.51
CA GLY A 186 19.04 2.96 -11.66
C GLY A 186 18.95 2.02 -10.46
N LEU A 187 18.95 2.56 -9.24
CA LEU A 187 18.79 1.79 -8.00
C LEU A 187 17.40 1.16 -7.91
N VAL A 188 16.35 1.94 -8.17
CA VAL A 188 14.96 1.44 -8.19
C VAL A 188 14.81 0.29 -9.21
N ALA A 189 15.35 0.47 -10.41
CA ALA A 189 15.33 -0.56 -11.44
C ALA A 189 16.12 -1.81 -11.03
N TYR A 190 17.29 -1.63 -10.41
CA TYR A 190 18.11 -2.73 -9.91
C TYR A 190 17.37 -3.55 -8.85
N GLU A 191 16.77 -2.91 -7.85
CA GLU A 191 16.07 -3.61 -6.77
C GLU A 191 14.83 -4.35 -7.27
N LEU A 192 14.07 -3.77 -8.21
CA LEU A 192 12.94 -4.46 -8.84
C LEU A 192 13.40 -5.69 -9.64
N VAL A 193 14.46 -5.55 -10.46
CA VAL A 193 15.00 -6.68 -11.26
C VAL A 193 15.56 -7.77 -10.35
N ALA A 194 16.34 -7.39 -9.33
CA ALA A 194 16.89 -8.33 -8.36
C ALA A 194 15.79 -9.07 -7.59
N GLY A 195 14.73 -8.36 -7.19
CA GLY A 195 13.55 -8.95 -6.54
C GLY A 195 12.83 -9.96 -7.43
N VAL A 196 12.62 -9.64 -8.71
CA VAL A 196 12.02 -10.57 -9.68
C VAL A 196 12.89 -11.82 -9.86
N LEU A 197 14.21 -11.66 -10.02
CA LEU A 197 15.12 -12.78 -10.19
C LEU A 197 15.15 -13.69 -8.95
N ALA A 198 15.20 -13.10 -7.75
CA ALA A 198 15.17 -13.84 -6.51
C ALA A 198 13.84 -14.57 -6.29
N GLY A 199 12.71 -14.01 -6.72
CA GLY A 199 11.39 -14.64 -6.61
C GLY A 199 11.13 -15.77 -7.62
N ILE A 200 11.94 -15.90 -8.67
CA ILE A 200 11.84 -16.99 -9.66
C ILE A 200 12.56 -18.27 -9.20
N VAL A 201 13.56 -18.13 -8.32
CA VAL A 201 14.42 -19.23 -7.80
C VAL A 201 13.78 -19.87 -6.58
#